data_AF-A0A1F6D349-F1
#
_entry.id   AF-A0A1F6D349-F1
#
_cell.length_a   1.000
_cell.length_b   1.000
_cell.length_c   1.000
_cell.angle_alpha   90.00
_cell.angle_beta   90.00
_cell.angle_gamma   90.00
#
_symmetry.space_group_name_H-M   'P 1'
#
loop_
_entity.id
_entity.type
_entity.pdbx_description
1 polymer ?
#
loop_
_entity_poly.entity_id
_entity_poly.type
_entity_poly.pdbx_seq_one_letter_code
_entity_poly.pdbx_strand_id
1 'polypeptide(L)'
;MDIYRSLWTAANRLKPGVWIESGYEAPVFARGFAHSWRLAADYPAFSNPYPFAGLLEQVTYAVAQWELLGRRAHVGFVYGGPETLDVQRQWLAAAVALQAQATLSVDLANTSSETARLYREYLAAHYPFQGSFVTGPGLAPDQFSTTLDGTTYLGLLNRGSETTNVTIDPVVHGLIPGRSGVAFDPSTRESFTLAGTTSVPVPPASFRLLVLRQDPGVVWADRSWSQTGGGSPALTIELAPSPLAEGHLWVYARRALMVSLDDQLTDVQVLDPLTGVLSIEFFDGDPHRVQITSLAP
;
A
#
# COMPACT_ATOMS: atom_id res chain seq x y z
N MET A 1 -9.45 32.92 -5.40
CA MET A 1 -8.17 32.95 -4.65
C MET A 1 -8.34 33.35 -3.20
N ASP A 2 -9.06 34.45 -2.94
CA ASP A 2 -9.16 35.00 -1.57
C ASP A 2 -9.86 34.07 -0.58
N ILE A 3 -10.82 33.25 -1.04
CA ILE A 3 -11.49 32.25 -0.19
C ILE A 3 -10.45 31.25 0.39
N TYR A 4 -9.63 30.63 -0.46
CA TYR A 4 -8.62 29.65 -0.03
C TYR A 4 -7.57 30.28 0.90
N ARG A 5 -7.07 31.48 0.55
CA ARG A 5 -6.11 32.21 1.39
C ARG A 5 -6.69 32.57 2.75
N SER A 6 -7.94 33.05 2.78
CA SER A 6 -8.62 33.45 4.01
C SER A 6 -8.84 32.26 4.92
N LEU A 7 -9.31 31.12 4.38
CA LEU A 7 -9.47 29.88 5.12
C LEU A 7 -8.12 29.38 5.66
N TRP A 8 -7.09 29.32 4.83
CA TRP A 8 -5.75 28.92 5.25
C TRP A 8 -5.21 29.79 6.39
N THR A 9 -5.33 31.10 6.26
CA THR A 9 -4.84 32.06 7.26
C THR A 9 -5.61 31.94 8.57
N ALA A 10 -6.94 31.84 8.50
CA ALA A 10 -7.78 31.68 9.68
C ALA A 10 -7.49 30.35 10.39
N ALA A 11 -7.39 29.26 9.65
CA ALA A 11 -7.13 27.93 10.18
C ALA A 11 -5.74 27.86 10.85
N ASN A 12 -4.69 28.35 10.19
CA ASN A 12 -3.33 28.35 10.76
C ASN A 12 -3.17 29.30 11.96
N ARG A 13 -3.93 30.41 12.00
CA ARG A 13 -3.96 31.29 13.18
C ARG A 13 -4.56 30.57 14.39
N LEU A 14 -5.61 29.78 14.18
CA LEU A 14 -6.28 29.03 15.24
C LEU A 14 -5.47 27.81 15.70
N LYS A 15 -4.89 27.08 14.74
CA LYS A 15 -4.07 25.90 15.00
C LYS A 15 -2.92 25.86 14.00
N PRO A 16 -1.72 26.34 14.38
CA PRO A 16 -0.54 26.24 13.54
C PRO A 16 -0.29 24.79 13.13
N GLY A 17 -0.06 24.54 11.84
CA GLY A 17 0.18 23.20 11.30
C GLY A 17 -1.07 22.34 11.12
N VAL A 18 -2.28 22.93 11.18
CA VAL A 18 -3.52 22.20 10.86
C VAL A 18 -3.47 21.63 9.44
N TRP A 19 -3.87 20.36 9.31
CA TRP A 19 -4.06 19.74 8.00
C TRP A 19 -5.30 20.33 7.32
N ILE A 20 -5.16 20.69 6.06
CA ILE A 20 -6.24 21.29 5.26
C ILE A 20 -6.36 20.48 3.97
N GLU A 21 -7.50 19.84 3.82
CA GLU A 21 -7.90 19.16 2.60
C GLU A 21 -8.96 20.01 1.89
N SER A 22 -8.91 20.04 0.56
CA SER A 22 -9.92 20.72 -0.25
C SER A 22 -10.56 19.77 -1.27
N GLY A 23 -11.73 20.13 -1.82
CA GLY A 23 -12.48 19.28 -2.75
C GLY A 23 -13.08 20.03 -3.93
N TYR A 24 -13.48 19.25 -4.94
CA TYR A 24 -14.31 19.59 -6.10
C TYR A 24 -13.75 20.60 -7.12
N GLU A 25 -12.95 21.57 -6.68
CA GLU A 25 -12.34 22.56 -7.57
C GLU A 25 -10.90 22.79 -7.13
N ALA A 26 -9.93 22.44 -7.97
CA ALA A 26 -8.52 22.48 -7.61
C ALA A 26 -7.71 23.43 -8.48
N PRO A 27 -8.06 24.73 -8.57
CA PRO A 27 -7.33 25.63 -9.43
C PRO A 27 -5.85 25.65 -9.07
N VAL A 28 -4.95 25.69 -10.07
CA VAL A 28 -3.49 25.62 -9.89
C VAL A 28 -3.01 26.59 -8.80
N PHE A 29 -3.61 27.78 -8.78
CA PHE A 29 -3.33 28.86 -7.84
C PHE A 29 -3.68 28.58 -6.37
N ALA A 30 -4.54 27.60 -6.08
CA ALA A 30 -4.89 27.27 -4.69
C ALA A 30 -3.90 26.31 -4.02
N ARG A 31 -2.88 25.82 -4.74
CA ARG A 31 -1.87 24.85 -4.25
C ARG A 31 -1.24 25.24 -2.90
N GLY A 32 -0.99 26.52 -2.66
CA GLY A 32 -0.37 27.00 -1.43
C GLY A 32 -1.29 27.06 -0.20
N PHE A 33 -2.56 26.67 -0.33
CA PHE A 33 -3.59 26.83 0.70
C PHE A 33 -4.32 25.54 1.07
N ALA A 34 -3.87 24.39 0.55
CA ALA A 34 -4.34 23.08 0.96
C ALA A 34 -3.23 22.05 0.76
N HIS A 35 -3.21 21.04 1.63
CA HIS A 35 -2.21 19.98 1.62
C HIS A 35 -2.54 18.90 0.59
N SER A 36 -3.82 18.60 0.37
CA SER A 36 -4.32 17.62 -0.61
C SER A 36 -5.67 18.06 -1.19
N TRP A 37 -6.05 17.47 -2.32
CA TRP A 37 -7.23 17.85 -3.09
C TRP A 37 -8.00 16.62 -3.57
N ARG A 38 -9.33 16.63 -3.46
CA ARG A 38 -10.18 15.60 -4.06
C ARG A 38 -10.62 15.96 -5.48
N LEU A 39 -10.84 14.95 -6.33
CA LEU A 39 -11.43 15.14 -7.66
C LEU A 39 -12.90 15.54 -7.56
N ALA A 40 -13.70 14.65 -6.97
CA ALA A 40 -15.15 14.71 -6.95
C ALA A 40 -15.66 13.99 -5.69
N ALA A 41 -16.99 13.89 -5.57
CA ALA A 41 -17.60 12.96 -4.63
C ALA A 41 -17.27 11.54 -5.08
N ASP A 42 -17.18 10.60 -4.15
CA ASP A 42 -16.80 9.22 -4.43
C ASP A 42 -18.02 8.37 -4.76
N TYR A 43 -17.87 7.35 -5.61
CA TYR A 43 -18.87 6.31 -5.86
C TYR A 43 -18.21 4.93 -5.72
N PRO A 44 -18.78 3.98 -4.96
CA PRO A 44 -18.13 2.71 -4.66
C PRO A 44 -18.27 1.72 -5.85
N ALA A 45 -17.65 2.07 -6.97
CA ALA A 45 -17.51 1.24 -8.16
C ALA A 45 -16.13 1.42 -8.76
N PHE A 46 -15.69 0.44 -9.56
CA PHE A 46 -14.39 0.51 -10.23
C PHE A 46 -14.28 1.74 -11.13
N SER A 47 -15.34 2.07 -11.86
CA SER A 47 -15.44 3.30 -12.65
C SER A 47 -16.84 3.88 -12.51
N ASN A 48 -16.90 5.20 -12.31
CA ASN A 48 -18.13 5.96 -12.39
C ASN A 48 -17.79 7.40 -12.82
N PRO A 49 -18.42 7.95 -13.86
CA PRO A 49 -18.10 9.28 -14.32
C PRO A 49 -18.59 10.36 -13.34
N TYR A 50 -18.05 11.57 -13.50
CA TYR A 50 -18.51 12.78 -12.82
C TYR A 50 -20.07 12.88 -12.87
N PRO A 51 -20.75 13.29 -11.77
CA PRO A 51 -20.24 13.98 -10.58
C PRO A 51 -19.75 13.11 -9.43
N PHE A 52 -19.85 11.78 -9.54
CA PHE A 52 -19.37 10.85 -8.51
C PHE A 52 -18.29 9.95 -9.10
N ALA A 53 -17.02 10.18 -8.77
CA ALA A 53 -15.90 9.45 -9.34
C ALA A 53 -15.77 8.04 -8.72
N GLY A 54 -15.58 7.02 -9.57
CA GLY A 54 -15.16 5.69 -9.15
C GLY A 54 -13.64 5.61 -8.92
N LEU A 55 -13.15 4.41 -8.62
CA LEU A 55 -11.73 4.17 -8.35
C LEU A 55 -10.83 4.64 -9.50
N LEU A 56 -11.19 4.28 -10.73
CA LEU A 56 -10.44 4.58 -11.95
C LEU A 56 -10.25 6.09 -12.13
N GLU A 57 -11.32 6.87 -11.97
CA GLU A 57 -11.28 8.32 -12.11
C GLU A 57 -10.44 8.97 -11.01
N GLN A 58 -10.57 8.49 -9.77
CA GLN A 58 -9.78 8.98 -8.65
C GLN A 58 -8.28 8.67 -8.79
N VAL A 59 -7.92 7.45 -9.19
CA VAL A 59 -6.52 7.06 -9.44
C VAL A 59 -5.92 7.88 -10.59
N THR A 60 -6.66 8.03 -11.69
CA THR A 60 -6.19 8.83 -12.83
C THR A 60 -5.93 10.27 -12.41
N TYR A 61 -6.81 10.86 -11.60
CA TYR A 61 -6.59 12.20 -11.07
C TYR A 61 -5.46 12.27 -10.04
N ALA A 62 -5.33 11.28 -9.16
CA ALA A 62 -4.25 11.19 -8.18
C ALA A 62 -2.87 11.14 -8.85
N VAL A 63 -2.73 10.37 -9.94
CA VAL A 63 -1.51 10.34 -10.78
C VAL A 63 -1.27 11.72 -11.40
N ALA A 64 -2.30 12.35 -11.99
CA ALA A 64 -2.17 13.68 -12.57
C ALA A 64 -1.80 14.77 -11.53
N GLN A 65 -2.30 14.66 -10.29
CA GLN A 65 -1.92 15.55 -9.20
C GLN A 65 -0.43 15.47 -8.90
N TRP A 66 0.12 14.26 -8.89
CA TRP A 66 1.54 14.05 -8.66
C TRP A 66 2.37 14.54 -9.85
N GLU A 67 2.13 13.99 -11.05
CA GLU A 67 2.92 14.22 -12.27
C GLU A 67 2.87 15.67 -12.74
N LEU A 68 1.66 16.25 -12.81
CA LEU A 68 1.46 17.54 -13.48
C LEU A 68 1.47 18.71 -12.51
N LEU A 69 1.01 18.48 -11.27
CA LEU A 69 0.77 19.56 -10.32
C LEU A 69 1.78 19.58 -9.17
N GLY A 70 2.60 18.53 -9.02
CA GLY A 70 3.50 18.35 -7.88
C GLY A 70 2.73 18.41 -6.56
N ARG A 71 1.51 17.88 -6.54
CA ARG A 71 0.60 17.87 -5.40
C ARG A 71 0.59 16.49 -4.76
N ARG A 72 0.33 16.50 -3.47
CA ARG A 72 0.04 15.31 -2.68
C ARG A 72 -1.27 14.68 -3.18
N ALA A 73 -1.15 13.45 -3.66
CA ALA A 73 -2.22 12.70 -4.29
C ALA A 73 -3.31 12.26 -3.29
N HIS A 74 -4.56 12.33 -3.69
CA HIS A 74 -5.69 11.86 -2.89
C HIS A 74 -6.60 10.97 -3.74
N VAL A 75 -6.83 9.72 -3.31
CA VAL A 75 -7.64 8.75 -4.07
C VAL A 75 -9.10 8.68 -3.61
N GLY A 76 -9.51 9.43 -2.60
CA GLY A 76 -10.92 9.61 -2.26
C GLY A 76 -11.35 8.88 -1.00
N PHE A 77 -12.65 8.70 -0.83
CA PHE A 77 -13.25 7.99 0.28
C PHE A 77 -13.52 6.53 -0.08
N VAL A 78 -13.09 5.64 0.80
CA VAL A 78 -13.42 4.21 0.78
C VAL A 78 -14.63 4.03 1.70
N TYR A 79 -15.79 3.73 1.11
CA TYR A 79 -17.04 3.58 1.83
C TYR A 79 -17.96 2.59 1.10
N GLY A 80 -19.07 2.22 1.75
CA GLY A 80 -20.05 1.26 1.25
C GLY A 80 -20.22 0.09 2.21
N GLY A 81 -21.09 -0.86 1.86
CA GLY A 81 -21.34 -2.06 2.64
C GLY A 81 -20.55 -3.28 2.16
N PRO A 82 -20.79 -4.46 2.74
CA PRO A 82 -20.16 -5.73 2.34
C PRO A 82 -20.23 -6.03 0.84
N GLU A 83 -21.28 -5.58 0.15
CA GLU A 83 -21.49 -5.73 -1.29
C GLU A 83 -20.46 -4.98 -2.15
N THR A 84 -19.76 -4.00 -1.57
CA THR A 84 -18.72 -3.20 -2.23
C THR A 84 -17.32 -3.55 -1.73
N LEU A 85 -17.16 -4.61 -0.92
CA LEU A 85 -15.89 -4.91 -0.28
C LEU A 85 -14.74 -5.15 -1.27
N ASP A 86 -15.03 -5.73 -2.43
CA ASP A 86 -14.02 -5.94 -3.47
C ASP A 86 -13.48 -4.62 -4.02
N VAL A 87 -14.35 -3.67 -4.36
CA VAL A 87 -13.89 -2.36 -4.83
C VAL A 87 -13.21 -1.58 -3.71
N GLN A 88 -13.66 -1.70 -2.45
CA GLN A 88 -13.00 -1.08 -1.31
C GLN A 88 -11.57 -1.61 -1.12
N ARG A 89 -11.35 -2.92 -1.30
CA ARG A 89 -10.02 -3.54 -1.31
C ARG A 89 -9.16 -2.96 -2.42
N GLN A 90 -9.67 -2.93 -3.65
CA GLN A 90 -8.97 -2.36 -4.80
C GLN A 90 -8.61 -0.88 -4.59
N TRP A 91 -9.47 -0.14 -3.89
CA TRP A 91 -9.25 1.27 -3.57
C TRP A 91 -8.11 1.48 -2.57
N LEU A 92 -8.08 0.68 -1.51
CA LEU A 92 -6.98 0.68 -0.54
C LEU A 92 -5.68 0.19 -1.18
N ALA A 93 -5.77 -0.81 -2.05
CA ALA A 93 -4.64 -1.30 -2.83
C ALA A 93 -4.03 -0.18 -3.69
N ALA A 94 -4.86 0.63 -4.35
CA ALA A 94 -4.40 1.77 -5.13
C ALA A 94 -3.82 2.88 -4.24
N ALA A 95 -4.42 3.14 -3.07
CA ALA A 95 -3.89 4.08 -2.09
C ALA A 95 -2.48 3.68 -1.62
N VAL A 96 -2.24 2.40 -1.37
CA VAL A 96 -0.92 1.84 -1.00
C VAL A 96 0.06 1.94 -2.16
N ALA A 97 -0.33 1.54 -3.37
CA ALA A 97 0.54 1.62 -4.54
C ALA A 97 0.98 3.05 -4.88
N LEU A 98 0.10 4.05 -4.72
CA LEU A 98 0.43 5.46 -4.90
C LEU A 98 1.09 6.08 -3.67
N GLN A 99 0.97 5.45 -2.50
CA GLN A 99 1.07 6.12 -1.20
C GLN A 99 0.29 7.44 -1.19
N ALA A 100 -0.91 7.43 -1.77
CA ALA A 100 -1.82 8.57 -1.81
C ALA A 100 -2.72 8.57 -0.58
N GLN A 101 -3.19 9.74 -0.14
CA GLN A 101 -4.18 9.79 0.92
C GLN A 101 -5.48 9.11 0.48
N ALA A 102 -6.04 8.28 1.37
CA ALA A 102 -7.36 7.71 1.26
C ALA A 102 -8.07 7.87 2.59
N THR A 103 -9.38 8.07 2.57
CA THR A 103 -10.18 8.24 3.79
C THR A 103 -11.13 7.06 3.94
N LEU A 104 -11.00 6.29 5.03
CA LEU A 104 -11.97 5.26 5.38
C LEU A 104 -13.22 5.92 5.98
N SER A 105 -14.38 5.64 5.39
CA SER A 105 -15.69 6.07 5.89
C SER A 105 -16.58 4.85 6.06
N VAL A 106 -16.28 4.06 7.08
CA VAL A 106 -16.94 2.80 7.42
C VAL A 106 -17.42 2.82 8.86
N ASP A 107 -18.49 2.10 9.16
CA ASP A 107 -18.95 1.89 10.53
C ASP A 107 -18.09 0.82 11.20
N LEU A 108 -17.07 1.26 11.95
CA LEU A 108 -16.17 0.37 12.67
C LEU A 108 -16.88 -0.50 13.71
N ALA A 109 -18.02 -0.06 14.26
CA ALA A 109 -18.76 -0.84 15.26
C ALA A 109 -19.48 -2.05 14.65
N ASN A 110 -19.83 -1.96 13.36
CA ASN A 110 -20.55 -2.99 12.62
C ASN A 110 -19.67 -3.69 11.56
N THR A 111 -18.37 -3.43 11.57
CA THR A 111 -17.42 -4.07 10.65
C THR A 111 -17.09 -5.48 11.13
N SER A 112 -17.21 -6.48 10.25
CA SER A 112 -16.82 -7.86 10.58
C SER A 112 -15.31 -7.96 10.87
N SER A 113 -14.89 -8.93 11.67
CA SER A 113 -13.47 -9.16 11.97
C SER A 113 -12.62 -9.38 10.70
N GLU A 114 -13.19 -10.04 9.70
CA GLU A 114 -12.54 -10.28 8.40
C GLU A 114 -12.31 -8.96 7.64
N THR A 115 -13.34 -8.11 7.53
CA THR A 115 -13.23 -6.81 6.88
C THR A 115 -12.30 -5.87 7.64
N ALA A 116 -12.35 -5.89 8.98
CA ALA A 116 -11.45 -5.11 9.82
C ALA A 116 -9.99 -5.55 9.62
N ARG A 117 -9.72 -6.85 9.53
CA ARG A 117 -8.38 -7.38 9.21
C ARG A 117 -7.92 -6.92 7.84
N LEU A 118 -8.78 -7.01 6.82
CA LEU A 118 -8.50 -6.49 5.48
C LEU A 118 -8.08 -5.02 5.54
N TYR A 119 -8.84 -4.15 6.21
CA TYR A 119 -8.46 -2.73 6.30
C TYR A 119 -7.11 -2.53 7.00
N ARG A 120 -6.87 -3.23 8.10
CA ARG A 120 -5.60 -3.11 8.83
C ARG A 120 -4.40 -3.50 7.99
N GLU A 121 -4.51 -4.56 7.21
CA GLU A 121 -3.42 -5.01 6.36
C GLU A 121 -2.99 -3.94 5.34
N TYR A 122 -3.95 -3.35 4.64
CA TYR A 122 -3.63 -2.28 3.70
C TYR A 122 -3.16 -1.02 4.40
N LEU A 123 -3.77 -0.65 5.54
CA LEU A 123 -3.36 0.50 6.33
C LEU A 123 -1.96 0.34 6.94
N ALA A 124 -1.55 -0.88 7.29
CA ALA A 124 -0.21 -1.15 7.83
C ALA A 124 0.88 -0.88 6.79
N ALA A 125 0.57 -1.08 5.50
CA ALA A 125 1.43 -0.74 4.37
C ALA A 125 1.25 0.70 3.85
N HIS A 126 0.40 1.51 4.49
CA HIS A 126 0.00 2.84 4.01
C HIS A 126 0.72 3.96 4.77
N TYR A 127 1.60 4.65 4.06
CA TYR A 127 2.39 5.78 4.52
C TYR A 127 2.21 6.96 3.54
N PRO A 128 1.06 7.67 3.59
CA PRO A 128 0.74 8.72 2.63
C PRO A 128 1.89 9.70 2.38
N PHE A 129 2.16 9.95 1.11
CA PHE A 129 3.14 10.90 0.58
C PHE A 129 4.61 10.54 0.81
N GLN A 130 4.90 9.33 1.26
CA GLN A 130 6.26 8.83 1.43
C GLN A 130 6.70 7.99 0.23
N GLY A 131 8.01 7.74 0.16
CA GLY A 131 8.62 6.90 -0.86
C GLY A 131 8.93 7.63 -2.17
N SER A 132 9.50 6.85 -3.09
CA SER A 132 9.84 7.28 -4.45
C SER A 132 8.81 6.72 -5.41
N PHE A 133 8.11 7.60 -6.12
CA PHE A 133 7.03 7.22 -7.02
C PHE A 133 7.51 7.16 -8.48
N VAL A 134 7.00 6.17 -9.22
CA VAL A 134 7.25 5.96 -10.64
C VAL A 134 5.94 5.61 -11.33
N THR A 135 5.68 6.19 -12.49
CA THR A 135 4.56 5.81 -13.36
C THR A 135 5.01 5.10 -14.61
N GLY A 136 4.12 4.28 -15.16
CA GLY A 136 4.18 3.90 -16.57
C GLY A 136 3.97 5.10 -17.51
N PRO A 137 4.01 4.85 -18.83
CA PRO A 137 3.84 5.89 -19.83
C PRO A 137 2.41 6.46 -19.86
N GLY A 138 2.30 7.75 -20.20
CA GLY A 138 1.03 8.44 -20.43
C GLY A 138 0.43 9.10 -19.18
N LEU A 139 -0.62 9.92 -19.37
CA LEU A 139 -1.31 10.64 -18.29
C LEU A 139 -2.26 9.77 -17.47
N ALA A 140 -2.61 8.60 -18.00
CA ALA A 140 -3.45 7.60 -17.37
C ALA A 140 -2.73 6.24 -17.47
N PRO A 141 -1.63 6.04 -16.74
CA PRO A 141 -0.81 4.85 -16.89
C PRO A 141 -1.59 3.60 -16.41
N ASP A 142 -1.31 2.45 -17.04
CA ASP A 142 -1.83 1.14 -16.60
C ASP A 142 -1.00 0.55 -15.43
N GLN A 143 0.14 1.16 -15.11
CA GLN A 143 0.98 0.75 -14.00
C GLN A 143 1.59 1.96 -13.30
N PHE A 144 1.75 1.87 -11.99
CA PHE A 144 2.44 2.88 -11.18
C PHE A 144 2.90 2.23 -9.87
N SER A 145 3.93 2.79 -9.26
CA SER A 145 4.48 2.21 -8.05
C SER A 145 5.14 3.23 -7.15
N THR A 146 5.10 2.97 -5.84
CA THR A 146 5.91 3.68 -4.86
C THR A 146 6.86 2.71 -4.16
N THR A 147 8.14 3.08 -4.10
CA THR A 147 9.16 2.35 -3.34
C THR A 147 9.43 3.05 -2.01
N LEU A 148 9.30 2.31 -0.91
CA LEU A 148 9.57 2.74 0.46
C LEU A 148 10.38 1.65 1.17
N ASP A 149 11.52 2.02 1.77
CA ASP A 149 12.36 1.13 2.59
C ASP A 149 12.68 -0.24 1.95
N GLY A 150 12.98 -0.22 0.65
CA GLY A 150 13.34 -1.41 -0.14
C GLY A 150 12.15 -2.27 -0.58
N THR A 151 10.92 -1.88 -0.25
CA THR A 151 9.68 -2.50 -0.73
C THR A 151 9.04 -1.61 -1.79
N THR A 152 8.71 -2.19 -2.94
CA THR A 152 7.93 -1.49 -3.98
C THR A 152 6.48 -1.96 -3.95
N TYR A 153 5.54 -1.02 -3.87
CA TYR A 153 4.10 -1.27 -4.02
C TYR A 153 3.70 -0.94 -5.45
N LEU A 154 3.54 -1.97 -6.28
CA LEU A 154 3.21 -1.85 -7.70
C LEU A 154 1.70 -2.04 -7.93
N GLY A 155 1.05 -1.00 -8.40
CA GLY A 155 -0.32 -1.03 -8.89
C GLY A 155 -0.37 -1.37 -10.37
N LEU A 156 -1.26 -2.31 -10.72
CA LEU A 156 -1.59 -2.68 -12.09
C LEU A 156 -3.08 -2.43 -12.31
N LEU A 157 -3.42 -1.73 -13.37
CA LEU A 157 -4.77 -1.29 -13.65
C LEU A 157 -5.22 -1.82 -15.00
N ASN A 158 -6.40 -2.44 -15.03
CA ASN A 158 -7.03 -2.86 -16.27
C ASN A 158 -8.35 -2.11 -16.45
N ARG A 159 -8.36 -1.20 -17.43
CA ARG A 159 -9.53 -0.39 -17.82
C ARG A 159 -10.49 -1.13 -18.74
N GLY A 160 -10.04 -2.22 -19.35
CA GLY A 160 -10.78 -2.97 -20.35
C GLY A 160 -11.85 -3.88 -19.75
N SER A 161 -12.70 -4.40 -20.63
CA SER A 161 -13.75 -5.37 -20.30
C SER A 161 -13.28 -6.83 -20.32
N GLU A 162 -12.02 -7.08 -20.65
CA GLU A 162 -11.41 -8.41 -20.70
C GLU A 162 -10.14 -8.46 -19.84
N THR A 163 -9.76 -9.66 -19.38
CA THR A 163 -8.48 -9.86 -18.67
C THR A 163 -7.33 -9.44 -19.57
N THR A 164 -6.46 -8.58 -19.06
CA THR A 164 -5.29 -8.08 -19.79
C THR A 164 -4.01 -8.57 -19.12
N ASN A 165 -3.05 -8.98 -19.93
CA ASN A 165 -1.71 -9.32 -19.46
C ASN A 165 -0.84 -8.05 -19.42
N VAL A 166 -0.56 -7.56 -18.22
CA VAL A 166 0.32 -6.38 -18.02
C VAL A 166 1.75 -6.85 -17.89
N THR A 167 2.62 -6.32 -18.74
CA THR A 167 4.05 -6.66 -18.74
C THR A 167 4.78 -5.74 -17.76
N ILE A 168 5.39 -6.33 -16.75
CA ILE A 168 6.12 -5.63 -15.70
C ILE A 168 7.61 -5.75 -15.97
N ASP A 169 8.30 -4.62 -16.00
CA ASP A 169 9.76 -4.58 -15.88
C ASP A 169 10.13 -4.18 -14.43
N PRO A 170 10.61 -5.11 -13.60
CA PRO A 170 10.94 -4.81 -12.22
C PRO A 170 11.97 -3.68 -12.07
N VAL A 171 12.87 -3.51 -13.06
CA VAL A 171 13.91 -2.48 -13.02
C VAL A 171 13.30 -1.08 -13.06
N VAL A 172 12.24 -0.88 -13.85
CA VAL A 172 11.49 0.39 -13.91
C VAL A 172 10.87 0.70 -12.54
N HIS A 173 10.52 -0.33 -11.77
CA HIS A 173 9.87 -0.22 -10.47
C HIS A 173 10.85 -0.32 -9.28
N GLY A 174 12.11 0.07 -9.50
CA GLY A 174 13.10 0.25 -8.45
C GLY A 174 13.88 -1.00 -8.04
N LEU A 175 13.72 -2.12 -8.76
CA LEU A 175 14.52 -3.32 -8.52
C LEU A 175 15.88 -3.24 -9.24
N ILE A 176 16.92 -3.75 -8.59
CA ILE A 176 18.30 -3.80 -9.10
C ILE A 176 18.39 -4.80 -10.26
N PRO A 177 18.93 -4.39 -11.44
CA PRO A 177 19.11 -5.27 -12.59
C PRO A 177 19.93 -6.52 -12.28
N GLY A 178 19.53 -7.65 -12.85
CA GLY A 178 20.27 -8.92 -12.74
C GLY A 178 20.12 -9.66 -11.40
N ARG A 179 19.39 -9.10 -10.42
CA ARG A 179 19.04 -9.77 -9.17
C ARG A 179 17.61 -10.29 -9.23
N SER A 180 17.38 -11.51 -8.75
CA SER A 180 16.02 -12.02 -8.57
C SER A 180 15.33 -11.29 -7.41
N GLY A 181 14.01 -11.18 -7.49
CA GLY A 181 13.16 -10.68 -6.40
C GLY A 181 11.91 -11.52 -6.25
N VAL A 182 11.00 -11.08 -5.38
CA VAL A 182 9.65 -11.63 -5.24
C VAL A 182 8.62 -10.58 -5.60
N ALA A 183 7.50 -11.03 -6.18
CA ALA A 183 6.24 -10.32 -6.17
C ALA A 183 5.27 -11.11 -5.28
N PHE A 184 4.70 -10.45 -4.28
CA PHE A 184 3.61 -10.96 -3.45
C PHE A 184 2.31 -10.27 -3.83
N ASP A 185 1.23 -11.03 -3.97
CA ASP A 185 -0.11 -10.50 -4.21
C ASP A 185 -0.94 -10.57 -2.92
N PRO A 186 -1.23 -9.43 -2.26
CA PRO A 186 -2.03 -9.43 -1.03
C PRO A 186 -3.45 -9.96 -1.20
N SER A 187 -4.01 -9.91 -2.41
CA SER A 187 -5.38 -10.35 -2.68
C SER A 187 -5.50 -11.87 -2.78
N THR A 188 -4.53 -12.53 -3.41
CA THR A 188 -4.51 -14.00 -3.57
C THR A 188 -3.66 -14.70 -2.52
N ARG A 189 -2.82 -13.95 -1.78
CA ARG A 189 -1.80 -14.47 -0.85
C ARG A 189 -0.72 -15.31 -1.52
N GLU A 190 -0.58 -15.19 -2.83
CA GLU A 190 0.42 -15.93 -3.59
C GLU A 190 1.67 -15.09 -3.83
N SER A 191 2.79 -15.77 -4.05
CA SER A 191 4.03 -15.11 -4.46
C SER A 191 4.66 -15.82 -5.64
N PHE A 192 5.40 -15.08 -6.44
CA PHE A 192 6.20 -15.61 -7.53
C PHE A 192 7.53 -14.88 -7.63
N THR A 193 8.51 -15.56 -8.23
CA THR A 193 9.85 -14.98 -8.43
C THR A 193 9.86 -14.05 -9.63
N LEU A 194 10.50 -12.89 -9.47
CA LEU A 194 10.79 -11.96 -10.55
C LEU A 194 12.22 -12.18 -11.03
N ALA A 195 12.38 -12.61 -12.27
CA ALA A 195 13.67 -12.73 -12.94
C ALA A 195 13.57 -12.07 -14.32
N GLY A 196 13.66 -10.73 -14.34
CA GLY A 196 13.44 -9.91 -15.53
C GLY A 196 11.96 -9.62 -15.78
N THR A 197 11.65 -9.28 -17.03
CA THR A 197 10.29 -8.90 -17.45
C THR A 197 9.31 -10.04 -17.25
N THR A 198 8.19 -9.77 -16.59
CA THR A 198 7.16 -10.78 -16.26
C THR A 198 5.78 -10.29 -16.66
N SER A 199 4.98 -11.17 -17.26
CA SER A 199 3.59 -10.87 -17.61
C SER A 199 2.65 -11.28 -16.49
N VAL A 200 1.77 -10.38 -16.06
CA VAL A 200 0.81 -10.63 -14.98
C VAL A 200 -0.62 -10.43 -15.49
N PRO A 201 -1.52 -11.42 -15.33
CA PRO A 201 -2.91 -11.24 -15.71
C PRO A 201 -3.62 -10.31 -14.72
N VAL A 202 -4.35 -9.34 -15.25
CA VAL A 202 -5.18 -8.40 -14.48
C VAL A 202 -6.64 -8.56 -14.93
N PRO A 203 -7.57 -8.93 -14.04
CA PRO A 203 -8.99 -9.10 -14.39
C PRO A 203 -9.60 -7.85 -15.05
N PRO A 204 -10.71 -7.98 -15.79
CA PRO A 204 -11.38 -6.82 -16.39
C PRO A 204 -11.86 -5.84 -15.34
N ALA A 205 -11.84 -4.55 -15.67
CA ALA A 205 -12.32 -3.46 -14.82
C ALA A 205 -11.85 -3.61 -13.36
N SER A 206 -10.54 -3.82 -13.19
CA SER A 206 -9.96 -4.11 -11.88
C SER A 206 -8.59 -3.47 -11.67
N PHE A 207 -8.24 -3.38 -10.39
CA PHE A 207 -6.93 -2.98 -9.92
C PHE A 207 -6.29 -4.11 -9.11
N ARG A 208 -5.02 -4.38 -9.37
CA ARG A 208 -4.22 -5.40 -8.68
C ARG A 208 -2.99 -4.75 -8.06
N LEU A 209 -2.75 -5.02 -6.78
CA LEU A 209 -1.52 -4.62 -6.08
C LEU A 209 -0.56 -5.81 -6.03
N LEU A 210 0.69 -5.55 -6.36
CA LEU A 210 1.81 -6.43 -6.10
C LEU A 210 2.81 -5.74 -5.18
N VAL A 211 3.34 -6.48 -4.21
CA VAL A 211 4.41 -6.01 -3.34
C VAL A 211 5.70 -6.67 -3.76
N LEU A 212 6.65 -5.87 -4.22
CA LEU A 212 7.92 -6.32 -4.78
C LEU A 212 9.05 -6.10 -3.78
N ARG A 213 9.95 -7.07 -3.69
CA ARG A 213 11.15 -6.95 -2.85
C ARG A 213 12.30 -7.79 -3.41
N GLN A 214 13.53 -7.34 -3.22
CA GLN A 214 14.76 -8.08 -3.59
C GLN A 214 15.65 -8.43 -2.40
N ASP A 215 15.62 -7.64 -1.33
CA ASP A 215 16.37 -7.92 -0.12
C ASP A 215 15.44 -8.50 0.96
N PRO A 216 15.95 -9.28 1.92
CA PRO A 216 15.11 -9.83 2.97
C PRO A 216 14.31 -8.77 3.75
N GLY A 217 13.09 -9.11 4.15
CA GLY A 217 12.23 -8.29 5.01
C GLY A 217 10.75 -8.37 4.72
N VAL A 218 9.98 -7.51 5.40
CA VAL A 218 8.51 -7.60 5.39
C VAL A 218 7.96 -7.24 4.01
N VAL A 219 7.08 -8.10 3.49
CA VAL A 219 6.30 -7.84 2.27
C VAL A 219 4.84 -7.54 2.56
N TRP A 220 4.28 -8.05 3.66
CA TRP A 220 2.91 -7.74 4.06
C TRP A 220 2.70 -8.08 5.54
N ALA A 221 1.78 -7.38 6.20
CA ALA A 221 1.42 -7.64 7.58
C ALA A 221 0.03 -7.07 7.89
N ASP A 222 -0.63 -7.58 8.92
CA ASP A 222 -1.88 -7.03 9.46
C ASP A 222 -1.69 -5.99 10.59
N ARG A 223 -0.43 -5.66 10.88
CA ARG A 223 0.01 -4.71 11.92
C ARG A 223 1.12 -3.85 11.35
N SER A 224 1.20 -2.59 11.77
CA SER A 224 2.34 -1.74 11.42
C SER A 224 3.65 -2.35 11.93
N TRP A 225 4.72 -2.17 11.17
CA TRP A 225 6.04 -2.71 11.50
C TRP A 225 7.12 -1.66 11.38
N SER A 226 8.24 -1.90 12.07
CA SER A 226 9.52 -1.29 11.80
C SER A 226 10.51 -2.40 11.43
N GLN A 227 11.53 -2.08 10.63
CA GLN A 227 12.59 -3.03 10.30
C GLN A 227 13.95 -2.37 10.40
N THR A 228 14.94 -3.08 10.94
CA THR A 228 16.34 -2.67 10.97
C THR A 228 17.24 -3.80 10.47
N GLY A 229 18.33 -3.44 9.78
CA GLY A 229 19.25 -4.44 9.20
C GLY A 229 18.86 -4.95 7.81
N GLY A 230 18.09 -4.19 7.01
CA GLY A 230 17.82 -4.53 5.61
C GLY A 230 19.12 -4.74 4.82
N GLY A 231 19.30 -5.95 4.26
CA GLY A 231 20.52 -6.35 3.55
C GLY A 231 21.65 -6.91 4.40
N SER A 232 21.46 -7.06 5.72
CA SER A 232 22.39 -7.72 6.66
C SER A 232 21.97 -9.18 6.92
N PRO A 233 22.89 -10.09 7.34
CA PRO A 233 22.53 -11.42 7.81
C PRO A 233 21.61 -11.44 9.05
N ALA A 234 21.52 -10.32 9.78
CA ALA A 234 20.59 -10.14 10.88
C ALA A 234 19.56 -9.05 10.55
N LEU A 235 18.29 -9.46 10.44
CA LEU A 235 17.15 -8.59 10.21
C LEU A 235 16.27 -8.60 11.47
N THR A 236 16.02 -7.43 12.03
CA THR A 236 15.12 -7.27 13.18
C THR A 236 13.84 -6.61 12.72
N ILE A 237 12.70 -7.23 13.03
CA ILE A 237 11.37 -6.73 12.74
C ILE A 237 10.65 -6.49 14.05
N GLU A 238 10.21 -5.25 14.27
CA GLU A 238 9.36 -4.92 15.41
C GLU A 238 7.93 -4.74 14.92
N LEU A 239 6.99 -5.42 15.57
CA LEU A 239 5.57 -5.30 15.25
C LEU A 239 4.88 -4.45 16.31
N ALA A 240 4.06 -3.51 15.85
CA ALA A 240 3.17 -2.76 16.71
C ALA A 240 2.19 -3.72 17.43
N PRO A 241 1.79 -3.39 18.68
CA PRO A 241 0.77 -4.17 19.38
C PRO A 241 -0.51 -4.24 18.56
N SER A 242 -1.22 -5.36 18.65
CA SER A 242 -2.53 -5.52 18.02
C SER A 242 -3.57 -5.94 19.03
N PRO A 243 -4.80 -5.40 18.93
CA PRO A 243 -5.92 -5.90 19.72
C PRO A 243 -6.47 -7.23 19.19
N LEU A 244 -5.90 -7.81 18.12
CA LEU A 244 -6.30 -9.13 17.61
C LEU A 244 -5.49 -10.23 18.28
N ALA A 245 -6.18 -11.31 18.66
CA ALA A 245 -5.55 -12.52 19.14
C ALA A 245 -4.72 -13.21 18.05
N GLU A 246 -5.14 -13.06 16.78
CA GLU A 246 -4.48 -13.66 15.63
C GLU A 246 -3.70 -12.62 14.79
N GLY A 247 -2.64 -13.05 14.12
CA GLY A 247 -1.73 -12.18 13.37
C GLY A 247 -0.96 -12.89 12.26
N HIS A 248 -0.82 -12.23 11.11
CA HIS A 248 -0.01 -12.75 10.00
C HIS A 248 1.06 -11.75 9.56
N LEU A 249 2.27 -12.27 9.39
CA LEU A 249 3.41 -11.56 8.81
C LEU A 249 3.93 -12.34 7.60
N TRP A 250 4.14 -11.66 6.49
CA TRP A 250 4.81 -12.23 5.32
C TRP A 250 6.19 -11.61 5.19
N VAL A 251 7.21 -12.46 5.19
CA VAL A 251 8.62 -12.04 5.12
C VAL A 251 9.25 -12.66 3.88
N TYR A 252 9.97 -11.85 3.12
CA TYR A 252 10.83 -12.33 2.05
C TYR A 252 12.23 -12.65 2.55
N ALA A 253 12.76 -13.79 2.11
CA ALA A 253 14.06 -14.35 2.45
C ALA A 253 14.56 -15.22 1.26
N ARG A 254 14.73 -14.61 0.08
CA ARG A 254 14.83 -15.25 -1.28
C ARG A 254 13.60 -16.06 -1.74
N ARG A 255 12.77 -16.53 -0.82
CA ARG A 255 11.36 -16.91 -1.04
C ARG A 255 10.47 -16.15 -0.07
N ALA A 256 9.21 -15.89 -0.42
CA ALA A 256 8.26 -15.39 0.57
C ALA A 256 7.88 -16.54 1.51
N LEU A 257 8.13 -16.33 2.80
CA LEU A 257 7.74 -17.23 3.87
C LEU A 257 6.58 -16.56 4.61
N MET A 258 5.48 -17.28 4.73
CA MET A 258 4.41 -16.87 5.64
C MET A 258 4.83 -17.25 7.05
N VAL A 259 4.80 -16.26 7.94
CA VAL A 259 5.09 -16.39 9.36
C VAL A 259 3.76 -16.22 10.08
N SER A 260 3.23 -17.32 10.60
CA SER A 260 2.15 -17.24 11.60
C SER A 260 2.72 -16.55 12.84
N LEU A 261 2.02 -15.54 13.36
CA LEU A 261 2.33 -14.92 14.66
C LEU A 261 1.53 -15.56 15.80
N ASP A 262 0.67 -16.51 15.44
CA ASP A 262 -0.11 -17.32 16.37
C ASP A 262 0.77 -18.51 16.76
N ASP A 263 0.70 -18.98 18.00
CA ASP A 263 1.55 -20.04 18.64
C ASP A 263 1.68 -21.38 17.86
N GLN A 264 1.12 -21.46 16.66
CA GLN A 264 1.34 -22.48 15.64
C GLN A 264 2.67 -22.21 14.91
N LEU A 265 3.78 -22.58 15.56
CA LEU A 265 5.11 -22.52 14.96
C LEU A 265 5.23 -23.48 13.77
N THR A 266 5.88 -23.02 12.71
CA THR A 266 6.35 -23.84 11.59
C THR A 266 7.75 -24.40 11.90
N ASP A 267 8.21 -25.42 11.15
CA ASP A 267 9.51 -26.08 11.37
C ASP A 267 10.73 -25.14 11.31
N VAL A 268 10.58 -23.93 10.74
CA VAL A 268 11.63 -22.91 10.60
C VAL A 268 11.55 -21.79 11.65
N GLN A 269 10.56 -21.85 12.54
CA GLN A 269 10.30 -20.84 13.57
C GLN A 269 10.74 -21.35 14.95
N VAL A 270 11.55 -20.54 15.65
CA VAL A 270 11.99 -20.81 17.03
C VAL A 270 11.56 -19.65 17.91
N LEU A 271 10.60 -19.88 18.81
CA LEU A 271 10.19 -18.90 19.83
C LEU A 271 11.08 -19.05 21.07
N ASP A 272 11.74 -17.97 21.48
CA ASP A 272 12.40 -17.91 22.78
C ASP A 272 11.37 -17.60 23.88
N PRO A 273 11.05 -18.54 24.79
CA PRO A 273 10.02 -18.36 25.79
C PRO A 273 10.40 -17.34 26.88
N LEU A 274 11.67 -16.98 27.02
CA LEU A 274 12.14 -16.01 28.01
C LEU A 274 12.02 -14.57 27.49
N THR A 275 12.24 -14.38 26.20
CA THR A 275 12.26 -13.05 25.57
C THR A 275 11.02 -12.77 24.72
N GLY A 276 10.24 -13.79 24.37
CA GLY A 276 9.11 -13.69 23.45
C GLY A 276 9.53 -13.42 22.00
N VAL A 277 10.83 -13.54 21.68
CA VAL A 277 11.36 -13.28 20.35
C VAL A 277 11.18 -14.51 19.47
N LEU A 278 10.50 -14.32 18.34
CA LEU A 278 10.38 -15.33 17.29
C LEU A 278 11.57 -15.20 16.34
N SER A 279 12.45 -16.19 16.33
CA SER A 279 13.58 -16.27 15.41
C SER A 279 13.26 -17.19 14.25
N ILE A 280 13.60 -16.76 13.04
CA ILE A 280 13.51 -17.57 11.83
C ILE A 280 14.91 -17.67 11.26
N GLU A 281 15.43 -18.89 11.18
CA GLU A 281 16.71 -19.17 10.54
C GLU A 281 16.48 -19.73 9.16
N PHE A 282 17.19 -19.20 8.18
CA PHE A 282 17.22 -19.75 6.83
C PHE A 282 18.62 -19.68 6.26
N PHE A 283 18.92 -20.63 5.37
CA PHE A 283 20.21 -20.74 4.69
C PHE A 283 20.06 -20.37 3.23
N ASP A 284 20.92 -19.47 2.78
CA ASP A 284 20.87 -18.95 1.41
C ASP A 284 22.27 -18.70 0.83
N GLY A 285 23.12 -19.72 0.97
CA GLY A 285 24.57 -19.62 0.78
C GLY A 285 25.29 -19.22 2.07
N ASP A 286 24.69 -18.30 2.83
CA ASP A 286 25.08 -17.90 4.19
C ASP A 286 23.90 -18.07 5.17
N PRO A 287 24.15 -18.26 6.48
CA PRO A 287 23.10 -18.29 7.48
C PRO A 287 22.53 -16.88 7.69
N HIS A 288 21.21 -16.76 7.59
CA HIS A 288 20.46 -15.56 7.91
C HIS A 288 19.54 -15.82 9.10
N ARG A 289 19.40 -14.81 9.96
CA ARG A 289 18.47 -14.83 11.09
C ARG A 289 17.56 -13.63 11.04
N VAL A 290 16.26 -13.89 11.02
CA VAL A 290 15.23 -12.87 11.21
C VAL A 290 14.74 -12.97 12.64
N GLN A 291 14.78 -11.87 13.37
CA GLN A 291 14.25 -11.77 14.73
C GLN A 291 13.00 -10.90 14.69
N ILE A 292 11.89 -11.45 15.14
CA ILE A 292 10.61 -10.76 15.23
C ILE A 292 10.30 -10.57 16.71
N THR A 293 10.07 -9.32 17.09
CA THR A 293 9.67 -8.97 18.44
C THR A 293 8.31 -8.27 18.36
N SER A 294 7.31 -8.84 19.03
CA SER A 294 6.07 -8.11 19.30
C SER A 294 6.33 -7.14 20.44
N LEU A 295 6.01 -5.86 20.24
CA LEU A 295 6.00 -4.93 21.35
C LEU A 295 4.88 -5.35 22.32
N ALA A 296 5.18 -5.33 23.62
CA ALA A 296 4.17 -5.58 24.65
C ALA A 296 3.05 -4.51 24.54
N PRO A 297 1.79 -4.88 24.80
CA PRO A 297 0.66 -3.94 24.77
C PRO A 297 0.79 -2.80 25.78
#